data_AF-A0A6N9R494-F1
#
_entry.id   AF-A0A6N9R494-F1
#
_cell.length_a   1.000
_cell.length_b   1.000
_cell.length_c   1.000
_cell.angle_alpha   90.00
_cell.angle_beta   90.00
_cell.angle_gamma   90.00
#
_symmetry.space_group_name_H-M   'P 1'
#
loop_
_entity.id
_entity.type
_entity.pdbx_description
1 polymer ?
#
loop_
_entity_poly.entity_id
_entity_poly.type
_entity_poly.pdbx_seq_one_letter_code
_entity_poly.pdbx_strand_id
1 'polypeptide(L)'
;MTEKEKPEDKTKTAKRASKTSNEKSDDIPVAIAKRAVAEVALGASGHVYTLLAVGLLAFSGIFLLIAWQFGPNVWVRAYEYKKLTSHVDARIVDSWLALEFDAKDVRNPEFWRASTNATPCVVAEYGGDWGAPIRRAFCGTRVGFNDSYALADMRVISKGIPFAWARDEHGFVIPEIRLAASTLQWLAASPAHTFMHQKWPAKTEPDWLRLELDLPVDDAIFGWTAPPPTLPLVFDPAKPADALPTGIVERRLDEGVSWPAVAVGIGIGFYIWFKGMALLPLISGMAPAGRWIVSTLPLLTLPWWMDGFPKALAFFSHDTGYIVGEAFADIGRYDRLIASDPQAATLINGERLAWRVGESVYADTFGRFKFVPPTAPLPSKEAPSAALTDTITIQTRALDDAKRLELFTHLERDKLADLGAVHHVFVPAAQEAAADTAASAATRRMASRFLTQWE
;
A
#
# COMPACT_ATOMS: atom_id res chain seq x y z
N MET A 1 4.44 -44.54 71.70
CA MET A 1 5.64 -44.32 72.53
C MET A 1 6.02 -42.86 72.36
N THR A 2 5.57 -41.95 73.23
CA THR A 2 5.89 -41.73 74.66
C THR A 2 7.13 -40.83 74.84
N GLU A 3 7.17 -39.84 75.74
CA GLU A 3 6.17 -39.02 76.47
C GLU A 3 6.95 -38.12 77.45
N LYS A 4 6.42 -36.91 77.78
CA LYS A 4 6.92 -35.97 78.83
C LYS A 4 8.32 -35.34 78.57
N GLU A 5 8.70 -34.23 79.22
CA GLU A 5 8.14 -33.59 80.42
C GLU A 5 8.09 -32.03 80.40
N LYS A 6 7.41 -31.44 81.40
CA LYS A 6 7.25 -30.00 81.77
C LYS A 6 7.60 -29.85 83.29
N PRO A 7 7.29 -28.81 84.11
CA PRO A 7 6.69 -27.46 83.95
C PRO A 7 7.83 -26.39 83.88
N GLU A 8 7.80 -25.10 84.27
CA GLU A 8 6.85 -24.10 84.83
C GLU A 8 6.71 -22.92 83.82
N ASP A 9 5.92 -21.84 83.94
CA ASP A 9 5.05 -21.18 84.96
C ASP A 9 5.68 -20.18 85.97
N LYS A 10 5.55 -18.87 85.66
CA LYS A 10 5.33 -17.84 86.69
C LYS A 10 4.23 -16.85 86.26
N THR A 11 2.99 -17.27 86.44
CA THR A 11 1.78 -16.46 86.31
C THR A 11 1.78 -15.27 87.30
N LYS A 12 1.31 -14.09 86.87
CA LYS A 12 0.81 -13.04 87.78
C LYS A 12 -0.27 -12.16 87.14
N THR A 13 -1.20 -11.67 87.96
CA THR A 13 -2.58 -11.38 87.52
C THR A 13 -3.13 -10.05 88.03
N ALA A 14 -3.75 -9.26 87.15
CA ALA A 14 -4.77 -8.26 87.48
C ALA A 14 -5.54 -7.86 86.20
N LYS A 15 -6.80 -7.40 86.19
CA LYS A 15 -8.06 -7.60 86.95
C LYS A 15 -8.98 -6.43 86.54
N ARG A 16 -10.31 -6.66 86.45
CA ARG A 16 -11.41 -5.69 86.16
C ARG A 16 -11.57 -5.24 84.70
N ALA A 17 -12.75 -4.74 84.26
CA ALA A 17 -14.18 -5.01 84.63
C ALA A 17 -15.12 -4.18 83.70
N SER A 18 -16.41 -4.57 83.63
CA SER A 18 -17.50 -3.95 82.83
C SER A 18 -17.33 -4.11 81.30
N LYS A 19 -18.29 -4.53 80.47
CA LYS A 19 -19.77 -4.63 80.48
C LYS A 19 -20.52 -3.37 79.95
N THR A 20 -21.15 -3.58 78.78
CA THR A 20 -22.30 -2.88 78.15
C THR A 20 -22.24 -1.38 77.78
N SER A 21 -21.93 -1.12 76.50
CA SER A 21 -22.73 -0.32 75.55
C SER A 21 -22.39 -0.79 74.12
N ASN A 22 -23.26 -1.50 73.40
CA ASN A 22 -24.28 -0.97 72.48
C ASN A 22 -23.77 0.01 71.39
N GLU A 23 -24.30 -0.19 70.17
CA GLU A 23 -24.49 0.82 69.11
C GLU A 23 -23.25 1.34 68.34
N LYS A 24 -22.74 0.53 67.40
CA LYS A 24 -22.40 0.88 66.00
C LYS A 24 -21.67 -0.27 65.28
N SER A 25 -22.42 -1.14 64.59
CA SER A 25 -21.85 -2.24 63.79
C SER A 25 -22.23 -2.22 62.30
N ASP A 26 -23.22 -1.42 61.91
CA ASP A 26 -23.83 -1.48 60.57
C ASP A 26 -23.20 -0.50 59.57
N ASP A 27 -22.52 0.55 60.05
CA ASP A 27 -21.83 1.55 59.20
C ASP A 27 -20.60 0.98 58.47
N ILE A 28 -19.95 -0.06 59.01
CA ILE A 28 -18.68 -0.60 58.49
C ILE A 28 -18.83 -1.24 57.10
N PRO A 29 -19.73 -2.21 56.85
CA PRO A 29 -19.93 -2.76 55.50
C PRO A 29 -20.39 -1.68 54.51
N VAL A 30 -21.19 -0.70 54.95
CA VAL A 30 -21.63 0.42 54.12
C VAL A 30 -20.45 1.35 53.76
N ALA A 31 -19.51 1.59 54.68
CA ALA A 31 -18.31 2.39 54.41
C ALA A 31 -17.33 1.69 53.45
N ILE A 32 -17.17 0.37 53.58
CA ILE A 32 -16.35 -0.44 52.66
C ILE A 32 -16.99 -0.49 51.27
N ALA A 33 -18.30 -0.74 51.19
CA ALA A 33 -19.03 -0.71 49.92
C ALA A 33 -18.98 0.67 49.25
N LYS A 34 -19.12 1.76 50.03
CA LYS A 34 -18.96 3.14 49.52
C LYS A 34 -17.55 3.42 49.01
N ARG A 35 -16.49 2.87 49.64
CA ARG A 35 -15.12 2.95 49.10
C ARG A 35 -14.98 2.17 47.80
N ALA A 36 -15.41 0.91 47.75
CA ALA A 36 -15.32 0.09 46.54
C ALA A 36 -16.11 0.71 45.37
N VAL A 37 -17.33 1.23 45.62
CA VAL A 37 -18.12 1.94 44.61
C VAL A 37 -17.48 3.28 44.23
N ALA A 38 -16.86 4.01 45.15
CA ALA A 38 -16.11 5.23 44.82
C ALA A 38 -14.86 4.93 43.99
N GLU A 39 -14.10 3.88 44.30
CA GLU A 39 -12.91 3.45 43.55
C GLU A 39 -13.28 2.94 42.15
N VAL A 40 -14.37 2.16 42.02
CA VAL A 40 -14.91 1.76 40.71
C VAL A 40 -15.45 2.96 39.93
N ALA A 41 -16.12 3.93 40.57
CA ALA A 41 -16.59 5.14 39.91
C ALA A 41 -15.43 6.09 39.52
N LEU A 42 -14.36 6.15 40.30
CA LEU A 42 -13.12 6.89 39.98
C LEU A 42 -12.35 6.20 38.84
N GLY A 43 -12.31 4.87 38.80
CA GLY A 43 -11.77 4.11 37.67
C GLY A 43 -12.59 4.30 36.39
N ALA A 44 -13.90 4.14 36.46
CA ALA A 44 -14.81 4.32 35.32
C ALA A 44 -14.81 5.76 34.79
N SER A 45 -14.89 6.77 35.66
CA SER A 45 -14.76 8.17 35.25
C SER A 45 -13.35 8.49 34.73
N GLY A 46 -12.30 7.93 35.34
CA GLY A 46 -10.93 8.01 34.83
C GLY A 46 -10.79 7.46 33.40
N HIS A 47 -11.42 6.33 33.09
CA HIS A 47 -11.49 5.80 31.73
C HIS A 47 -12.29 6.71 30.78
N VAL A 48 -13.45 7.24 31.20
CA VAL A 48 -14.24 8.19 30.38
C VAL A 48 -13.45 9.47 30.08
N TYR A 49 -12.78 10.05 31.07
CA TYR A 49 -11.90 11.21 30.88
C TYR A 49 -10.68 10.88 30.00
N THR A 50 -10.13 9.66 30.10
CA THR A 50 -9.04 9.21 29.23
C THR A 50 -9.49 9.07 27.78
N LEU A 51 -10.66 8.45 27.52
CA LEU A 51 -11.22 8.34 26.16
C LEU A 51 -11.55 9.72 25.56
N LEU A 52 -12.12 10.62 26.35
CA LEU A 52 -12.38 12.01 25.94
C LEU A 52 -11.07 12.76 25.64
N ALA A 53 -10.06 12.62 26.50
CA ALA A 53 -8.73 13.20 26.27
C ALA A 53 -8.09 12.65 24.99
N VAL A 54 -8.12 11.34 24.78
CA VAL A 54 -7.60 10.66 23.57
C VAL A 54 -8.30 11.15 22.30
N GLY A 55 -9.62 11.32 22.30
CA GLY A 55 -10.35 11.89 21.17
C GLY A 55 -9.99 13.35 20.87
N LEU A 56 -9.82 14.17 21.91
CA LEU A 56 -9.37 15.57 21.75
C LEU A 56 -7.90 15.66 21.29
N LEU A 57 -7.03 14.78 21.78
CA LEU A 57 -5.62 14.70 21.37
C LEU A 57 -5.50 14.23 19.92
N ALA A 58 -6.29 13.23 19.50
CA ALA A 58 -6.40 12.79 18.12
C ALA A 58 -6.80 13.94 17.18
N PHE A 59 -7.90 14.64 17.52
CA PHE A 59 -8.39 15.76 16.72
C PHE A 59 -7.39 16.94 16.66
N SER A 60 -6.83 17.35 17.80
CA SER A 60 -5.82 18.41 17.82
C SER A 60 -4.53 18.00 17.09
N GLY A 61 -4.13 16.74 17.16
CA GLY A 61 -2.98 16.21 16.42
C GLY A 61 -3.10 16.34 14.91
N ILE A 62 -4.29 16.08 14.36
CA ILE A 62 -4.61 16.32 12.94
C ILE A 62 -4.43 17.80 12.58
N PHE A 63 -5.01 18.73 13.36
CA PHE A 63 -4.92 20.17 13.07
C PHE A 63 -3.49 20.74 13.23
N LEU A 64 -2.74 20.26 14.23
CA LEU A 64 -1.35 20.64 14.46
C LEU A 64 -0.42 20.10 13.36
N LEU A 65 -0.63 18.87 12.89
CA LEU A 65 0.12 18.29 11.79
C LEU A 65 -0.15 19.03 10.48
N ILE A 66 -1.41 19.40 10.20
CA ILE A 66 -1.79 20.24 9.05
C ILE A 66 -1.07 21.59 9.11
N ALA A 67 -1.08 22.27 10.27
CA ALA A 67 -0.36 23.53 10.44
C ALA A 67 1.17 23.39 10.29
N TRP A 68 1.75 22.28 10.73
CA TRP A 68 3.17 21.97 10.50
C TRP A 68 3.45 21.80 8.99
N GLN A 69 2.66 20.94 8.33
CA GLN A 69 2.84 20.53 6.95
C GLN A 69 2.69 21.67 5.94
N PHE A 70 1.71 22.55 6.11
CA PHE A 70 1.47 23.71 5.23
C PHE A 70 2.16 25.01 5.71
N GLY A 71 3.00 24.93 6.74
CA GLY A 71 3.66 26.05 7.39
C GLY A 71 5.17 25.84 7.56
N PRO A 72 5.69 25.62 8.78
CA PRO A 72 7.12 25.44 9.03
C PRO A 72 7.82 24.39 8.12
N ASN A 73 7.14 23.29 7.78
CA ASN A 73 7.74 22.24 6.96
C ASN A 73 8.09 22.71 5.54
N VAL A 74 7.32 23.67 5.00
CA VAL A 74 7.58 24.33 3.71
C VAL A 74 8.93 25.07 3.75
N TRP A 75 9.18 25.83 4.82
CA TRP A 75 10.44 26.56 5.00
C TRP A 75 11.65 25.64 5.16
N VAL A 76 11.50 24.55 5.93
CA VAL A 76 12.58 23.54 6.12
C VAL A 76 12.95 22.91 4.79
N ARG A 77 11.96 22.41 4.05
CA ARG A 77 12.15 21.80 2.72
C ARG A 77 12.72 22.78 1.71
N ALA A 78 12.23 24.01 1.66
CA ALA A 78 12.75 25.04 0.76
C ALA A 78 14.21 25.45 1.08
N TYR A 79 14.70 25.23 2.31
CA TYR A 79 16.11 25.40 2.67
C TYR A 79 16.96 24.18 2.31
N GLU A 80 16.41 22.98 2.42
CA GLU A 80 17.08 21.74 2.01
C GLU A 80 17.22 21.66 0.48
N TYR A 81 16.13 21.90 -0.25
CA TYR A 81 16.07 21.82 -1.71
C TYR A 81 16.90 22.88 -2.43
N LYS A 82 17.19 24.02 -1.80
CA LYS A 82 18.13 25.03 -2.34
C LYS A 82 19.59 24.54 -2.47
N LYS A 83 19.93 23.39 -1.92
CA LYS A 83 21.25 22.74 -2.10
C LYS A 83 21.29 21.83 -3.33
N LEU A 84 20.12 21.36 -3.77
CA LEU A 84 19.97 20.49 -4.94
C LEU A 84 20.18 21.36 -6.19
N THR A 85 21.40 21.34 -6.72
CA THR A 85 21.92 22.32 -7.67
C THR A 85 22.58 21.70 -8.90
N SER A 86 22.73 20.37 -8.91
CA SER A 86 23.17 19.60 -10.08
C SER A 86 22.08 18.63 -10.51
N HIS A 87 22.06 18.32 -11.80
CA HIS A 87 21.03 17.52 -12.46
C HIS A 87 21.64 16.26 -13.08
N VAL A 88 20.88 15.15 -13.10
CA VAL A 88 21.27 13.91 -13.78
C VAL A 88 20.04 13.13 -14.24
N ASP A 89 20.07 12.58 -15.46
CA ASP A 89 19.07 11.62 -15.91
C ASP A 89 19.38 10.23 -15.35
N ALA A 90 18.45 9.68 -14.56
CA ALA A 90 18.53 8.32 -14.05
C ALA A 90 17.77 7.33 -14.93
N ARG A 91 18.31 6.11 -15.05
CA ARG A 91 17.68 4.98 -15.74
C ARG A 91 16.87 4.16 -14.74
N ILE A 92 15.60 3.87 -15.02
CA ILE A 92 14.83 2.90 -14.22
C ILE A 92 15.40 1.49 -14.47
N VAL A 93 15.69 0.76 -13.39
CA VAL A 93 16.33 -0.58 -13.42
C VAL A 93 15.59 -1.68 -12.66
N ASP A 94 14.65 -1.32 -11.79
CA ASP A 94 13.65 -2.20 -11.18
C ASP A 94 12.35 -1.42 -11.00
N SER A 95 11.20 -2.09 -11.03
CA SER A 95 9.86 -1.48 -11.06
C SER A 95 8.82 -2.46 -10.54
N TRP A 96 8.01 -2.06 -9.55
CA TRP A 96 6.91 -2.88 -9.05
C TRP A 96 5.78 -2.02 -8.46
N LEU A 97 4.58 -2.59 -8.42
CA LEU A 97 3.48 -2.10 -7.61
C LEU A 97 3.51 -2.83 -6.25
N ALA A 98 3.81 -2.11 -5.18
CA ALA A 98 3.74 -2.66 -3.83
C ALA A 98 2.28 -2.69 -3.39
N LEU A 99 1.71 -3.88 -3.13
CA LEU A 99 0.36 -4.02 -2.59
C LEU A 99 0.43 -4.19 -1.07
N GLU A 100 0.06 -3.11 -0.37
CA GLU A 100 0.08 -2.97 1.09
C GLU A 100 -1.26 -3.37 1.71
N PHE A 101 -1.23 -4.36 2.59
CA PHE A 101 -2.41 -5.04 3.13
C PHE A 101 -2.08 -5.74 4.46
N ASP A 102 -2.95 -5.64 5.46
CA ASP A 102 -2.98 -6.54 6.62
C ASP A 102 -4.32 -7.30 6.64
N ALA A 103 -4.24 -8.63 6.65
CA ALA A 103 -5.39 -9.52 6.69
C ALA A 103 -6.32 -9.29 7.90
N LYS A 104 -5.81 -8.70 8.99
CA LYS A 104 -6.59 -8.41 10.20
C LYS A 104 -7.63 -7.32 9.99
N ASP A 105 -7.39 -6.40 9.06
CA ASP A 105 -8.25 -5.23 8.81
C ASP A 105 -9.35 -5.53 7.78
N VAL A 106 -9.41 -6.77 7.28
CA VAL A 106 -10.41 -7.26 6.33
C VAL A 106 -11.62 -7.84 7.05
N ARG A 107 -12.75 -7.12 7.01
CA ARG A 107 -14.01 -7.56 7.63
C ARG A 107 -14.84 -8.53 6.78
N ASN A 108 -14.69 -8.47 5.45
CA ASN A 108 -15.23 -9.45 4.51
C ASN A 108 -14.12 -9.79 3.49
N PRO A 109 -13.70 -11.06 3.36
CA PRO A 109 -12.69 -11.45 2.38
C PRO A 109 -13.00 -11.03 0.94
N GLU A 110 -14.27 -11.02 0.54
CA GLU A 110 -14.70 -10.61 -0.81
C GLU A 110 -14.38 -9.14 -1.14
N PHE A 111 -14.17 -8.30 -0.12
CA PHE A 111 -13.86 -6.87 -0.26
C PHE A 111 -12.42 -6.52 0.14
N TRP A 112 -11.50 -7.50 0.12
CA TRP A 112 -10.09 -7.31 0.52
C TRP A 112 -9.40 -6.14 -0.20
N ARG A 113 -9.76 -5.89 -1.47
CA ARG A 113 -9.26 -4.78 -2.30
C ARG A 113 -9.56 -3.41 -1.68
N ALA A 114 -10.73 -3.23 -1.09
CA ALA A 114 -11.11 -1.98 -0.42
C ALA A 114 -10.27 -1.68 0.84
N SER A 115 -9.67 -2.70 1.46
CA SER A 115 -8.66 -2.58 2.53
C SER A 115 -7.22 -2.55 2.00
N THR A 116 -7.00 -2.68 0.68
CA THR A 116 -5.67 -2.76 0.06
C THR A 116 -5.26 -1.41 -0.50
N ASN A 117 -3.99 -1.05 -0.32
CA ASN A 117 -3.39 0.08 -1.00
C ASN A 117 -2.32 -0.38 -1.99
N ALA A 118 -2.20 0.35 -3.10
CA ALA A 118 -1.17 0.18 -4.10
C ALA A 118 -0.22 1.36 -4.07
N THR A 119 1.09 1.08 -4.03
CA THR A 119 2.16 2.08 -3.97
C THR A 119 3.16 1.78 -5.10
N PRO A 120 3.23 2.60 -6.17
CA PRO A 120 4.16 2.37 -7.28
C PRO A 120 5.59 2.66 -6.83
N CYS A 121 6.52 1.74 -7.07
CA CYS A 121 7.92 1.84 -6.68
C CYS A 121 8.85 1.56 -7.87
N VAL A 122 9.96 2.31 -7.94
CA VAL A 122 11.07 2.01 -8.86
C VAL A 122 12.41 2.07 -8.12
N VAL A 123 13.41 1.38 -8.66
CA VAL A 123 14.82 1.70 -8.43
C VAL A 123 15.36 2.40 -9.67
N ALA A 124 15.96 3.55 -9.48
CA ALA A 124 16.65 4.30 -10.54
C ALA A 124 18.17 4.31 -10.31
N GLU A 125 18.92 4.19 -11.39
CA GLU A 125 20.38 4.11 -11.43
C GLU A 125 20.95 5.31 -12.20
N TYR A 126 21.93 5.99 -11.63
CA TYR A 126 22.53 7.20 -12.20
C TYR A 126 24.04 7.29 -11.92
N GLY A 127 24.80 7.82 -12.88
CA GLY A 127 26.25 7.96 -12.80
C GLY A 127 26.70 9.43 -12.82
N GLY A 128 27.98 9.65 -12.52
CA GLY A 128 28.61 10.96 -12.51
C GLY A 128 30.05 10.87 -12.02
N ASP A 129 30.70 12.01 -11.79
CA ASP A 129 32.14 12.10 -11.48
C ASP A 129 32.56 11.46 -10.14
N TRP A 130 31.60 11.00 -9.34
CA TRP A 130 31.79 10.19 -8.13
C TRP A 130 32.12 8.71 -8.41
N GLY A 131 32.15 8.29 -9.68
CA GLY A 131 32.66 6.98 -10.10
C GLY A 131 31.57 5.94 -10.31
N ALA A 132 31.30 5.09 -9.30
CA ALA A 132 30.34 3.99 -9.45
C ALA A 132 28.89 4.53 -9.56
N PRO A 133 28.01 3.94 -10.40
CA PRO A 133 26.61 4.31 -10.46
C PRO A 133 25.91 4.13 -9.12
N ILE A 134 25.18 5.16 -8.70
CA ILE A 134 24.36 5.15 -7.48
C ILE A 134 22.98 4.61 -7.86
N ARG A 135 22.36 3.87 -6.93
CA ARG A 135 20.96 3.42 -7.04
C ARG A 135 20.14 4.01 -5.90
N ARG A 136 18.99 4.59 -6.24
CA ARG A 136 18.01 5.10 -5.27
C ARG A 136 16.63 4.53 -5.58
N ALA A 137 15.88 4.16 -4.56
CA ALA A 137 14.49 3.77 -4.70
C ALA A 137 13.56 4.96 -4.49
N PHE A 138 12.47 4.99 -5.27
CA PHE A 138 11.42 5.98 -5.18
C PHE A 138 10.06 5.26 -5.17
N CYS A 139 9.37 5.32 -4.03
CA CYS A 139 8.00 4.81 -3.88
C CYS A 139 7.01 5.98 -3.78
N GLY A 140 5.89 5.87 -4.48
CA GLY A 140 4.97 6.97 -4.75
C GLY A 140 3.78 7.10 -3.80
N THR A 141 2.71 7.71 -4.32
CA THR A 141 1.46 7.87 -3.58
C THR A 141 0.78 6.51 -3.34
N ARG A 142 0.48 6.23 -2.07
CA ARG A 142 -0.33 5.10 -1.60
C ARG A 142 -1.81 5.31 -1.96
N VAL A 143 -2.23 4.83 -3.13
CA VAL A 143 -3.62 4.87 -3.64
C VAL A 143 -4.39 3.62 -3.22
N GLY A 144 -5.73 3.68 -3.14
CA GLY A 144 -6.54 2.47 -2.89
C GLY A 144 -6.55 1.55 -4.11
N PHE A 145 -6.33 0.25 -3.92
CA PHE A 145 -6.34 -0.75 -5.00
C PHE A 145 -7.79 -1.15 -5.35
N ASN A 146 -8.09 -1.36 -6.63
CA ASN A 146 -9.44 -1.66 -7.11
C ASN A 146 -9.42 -2.34 -8.49
N ASP A 147 -10.61 -2.69 -8.98
CA ASP A 147 -10.81 -3.52 -10.17
C ASP A 147 -10.54 -2.79 -11.51
N SER A 148 -10.15 -1.51 -11.51
CA SER A 148 -9.82 -0.74 -12.73
C SER A 148 -8.32 -0.43 -12.90
N TYR A 149 -7.45 -1.13 -12.16
CA TYR A 149 -5.99 -1.04 -12.32
C TYR A 149 -5.49 -1.78 -13.56
N ALA A 150 -5.60 -1.17 -14.73
CA ALA A 150 -4.82 -1.57 -15.90
C ALA A 150 -3.32 -1.30 -15.64
N LEU A 151 -2.58 -2.31 -15.14
CA LEU A 151 -1.18 -2.15 -14.74
C LEU A 151 -0.32 -1.59 -15.88
N ALA A 152 -0.50 -2.07 -17.11
CA ALA A 152 0.25 -1.65 -18.28
C ALA A 152 0.26 -0.11 -18.46
N ASP A 153 -0.88 0.57 -18.27
CA ASP A 153 -1.01 2.01 -18.53
C ASP A 153 -0.51 2.90 -17.36
N MET A 154 0.16 2.31 -16.35
CA MET A 154 0.81 3.02 -15.26
C MET A 154 2.04 3.81 -15.75
N ARG A 155 1.95 5.15 -15.73
CA ARG A 155 2.96 6.06 -16.32
C ARG A 155 3.65 6.99 -15.31
N VAL A 156 3.20 7.05 -14.06
CA VAL A 156 3.73 7.98 -13.03
C VAL A 156 3.78 7.37 -11.63
N ILE A 157 4.80 7.74 -10.86
CA ILE A 157 4.95 7.44 -9.43
C ILE A 157 4.17 8.47 -8.58
N SER A 158 4.22 9.73 -9.03
CA SER A 158 3.41 10.86 -8.58
C SER A 158 3.41 11.91 -9.70
N LYS A 159 2.58 12.96 -9.62
CA LYS A 159 2.55 14.04 -10.62
C LYS A 159 3.95 14.63 -10.84
N GLY A 160 4.47 14.54 -12.06
CA GLY A 160 5.80 15.01 -12.46
C GLY A 160 6.94 13.99 -12.29
N ILE A 161 6.63 12.73 -11.95
CA ILE A 161 7.64 11.67 -11.73
C ILE A 161 7.26 10.46 -12.59
N PRO A 162 8.01 10.13 -13.65
CA PRO A 162 7.69 9.00 -14.52
C PRO A 162 7.82 7.65 -13.79
N PHE A 163 6.95 6.72 -14.17
CA PHE A 163 7.06 5.30 -13.87
C PHE A 163 7.23 4.53 -15.18
N ALA A 164 7.94 3.41 -15.14
CA ALA A 164 8.01 2.47 -16.25
C ALA A 164 8.24 1.07 -15.73
N TRP A 165 7.54 0.11 -16.33
CA TRP A 165 7.81 -1.31 -16.16
C TRP A 165 9.13 -1.72 -16.82
N ALA A 166 9.76 -2.75 -16.25
CA ALA A 166 10.76 -3.56 -16.94
C ALA A 166 10.18 -4.14 -18.26
N ARG A 167 11.06 -4.57 -19.16
CA ARG A 167 10.67 -5.17 -20.46
C ARG A 167 11.36 -6.50 -20.69
N ASP A 168 10.70 -7.36 -21.45
CA ASP A 168 11.25 -8.63 -21.92
C ASP A 168 12.08 -8.46 -23.21
N GLU A 169 12.62 -9.56 -23.73
CA GLU A 169 13.36 -9.62 -25.00
C GLU A 169 12.51 -9.30 -26.24
N HIS A 170 11.17 -9.38 -26.14
CA HIS A 170 10.21 -8.98 -27.18
C HIS A 170 9.87 -7.48 -27.12
N GLY A 171 10.36 -6.78 -26.09
CA GLY A 171 10.08 -5.37 -25.82
C GLY A 171 8.70 -5.10 -25.25
N PHE A 172 7.96 -6.14 -24.85
CA PHE A 172 6.73 -6.03 -24.08
C PHE A 172 7.06 -5.56 -22.67
N VAL A 173 6.15 -4.85 -21.99
CA VAL A 173 6.35 -4.61 -20.55
C VAL A 173 6.08 -5.88 -19.75
N ILE A 174 6.74 -5.96 -18.59
CA ILE A 174 6.51 -6.96 -17.56
C ILE A 174 5.89 -6.24 -16.37
N PRO A 175 4.55 -6.21 -16.24
CA PRO A 175 3.90 -5.82 -15.01
C PRO A 175 4.40 -6.68 -13.84
N GLU A 176 4.56 -6.07 -12.67
CA GLU A 176 4.98 -6.76 -11.45
C GLU A 176 4.32 -6.19 -10.20
N ILE A 177 3.71 -7.06 -9.40
CA ILE A 177 3.18 -6.79 -8.07
C ILE A 177 4.10 -7.45 -7.03
N ARG A 178 4.41 -6.73 -5.94
CA ARG A 178 5.05 -7.30 -4.75
C ARG A 178 4.10 -7.25 -3.56
N LEU A 179 4.00 -8.38 -2.85
CA LEU A 179 3.10 -8.63 -1.71
C LEU A 179 3.92 -9.10 -0.50
N ALA A 180 3.42 -8.94 0.72
CA ALA A 180 4.00 -9.65 1.86
C ALA A 180 3.65 -11.16 1.78
N ALA A 181 4.56 -12.04 2.20
CA ALA A 181 4.33 -13.49 2.14
C ALA A 181 3.07 -13.95 2.91
N SER A 182 2.79 -13.32 4.05
CA SER A 182 1.55 -13.52 4.82
C SER A 182 0.30 -13.06 4.07
N THR A 183 0.39 -11.99 3.28
CA THR A 183 -0.70 -11.53 2.40
C THR A 183 -0.96 -12.55 1.29
N LEU A 184 0.08 -13.01 0.60
CA LEU A 184 -0.09 -13.98 -0.49
C LEU A 184 -0.65 -15.31 0.04
N GLN A 185 -0.24 -15.75 1.23
CA GLN A 185 -0.82 -16.92 1.90
C GLN A 185 -2.30 -16.74 2.26
N TRP A 186 -2.70 -15.56 2.76
CA TRP A 186 -4.09 -15.25 3.07
C TRP A 186 -4.96 -15.18 1.80
N LEU A 187 -4.46 -14.57 0.73
CA LEU A 187 -5.13 -14.54 -0.57
C LEU A 187 -5.28 -15.95 -1.14
N ALA A 188 -4.24 -16.78 -1.07
CA ALA A 188 -4.28 -18.18 -1.52
C ALA A 188 -5.22 -19.08 -0.70
N ALA A 189 -5.59 -18.66 0.51
CA ALA A 189 -6.61 -19.31 1.34
C ALA A 189 -8.04 -18.76 1.09
N SER A 190 -8.17 -17.67 0.33
CA SER A 190 -9.44 -17.00 0.05
C SER A 190 -9.99 -17.42 -1.32
N PRO A 191 -11.30 -17.77 -1.42
CA PRO A 191 -11.91 -18.16 -2.68
C PRO A 191 -12.05 -16.96 -3.63
N ALA A 192 -11.89 -17.19 -4.93
CA ALA A 192 -11.99 -16.14 -5.95
C ALA A 192 -13.40 -15.51 -6.03
N HIS A 193 -13.46 -14.18 -6.11
CA HIS A 193 -14.69 -13.39 -6.26
C HIS A 193 -15.28 -13.47 -7.70
N THR A 194 -15.94 -14.59 -8.01
CA THR A 194 -16.41 -14.93 -9.38
C THR A 194 -17.56 -14.08 -9.95
N PHE A 195 -18.03 -13.03 -9.26
CA PHE A 195 -19.22 -12.28 -9.65
C PHE A 195 -19.16 -11.70 -11.08
N MET A 196 -18.03 -11.10 -11.46
CA MET A 196 -17.86 -10.43 -12.76
C MET A 196 -17.54 -11.41 -13.90
N HIS A 197 -16.80 -12.49 -13.63
CA HIS A 197 -16.30 -13.45 -14.62
C HIS A 197 -16.52 -14.89 -14.14
N GLN A 198 -17.78 -15.32 -14.15
CA GLN A 198 -18.21 -16.64 -13.65
C GLN A 198 -17.61 -17.86 -14.39
N LYS A 199 -16.94 -17.63 -15.52
CA LYS A 199 -16.31 -18.68 -16.35
C LYS A 199 -14.79 -18.77 -16.17
N TRP A 200 -14.16 -17.79 -15.52
CA TRP A 200 -12.70 -17.78 -15.32
C TRP A 200 -12.28 -18.99 -14.47
N PRO A 201 -11.17 -19.68 -14.80
CA PRO A 201 -10.71 -20.87 -14.07
C PRO A 201 -10.06 -20.57 -12.71
N ALA A 202 -10.22 -19.35 -12.18
CA ALA A 202 -9.72 -18.95 -10.88
C ALA A 202 -10.40 -19.72 -9.74
N LYS A 203 -9.60 -20.17 -8.76
CA LYS A 203 -10.10 -20.82 -7.54
C LYS A 203 -9.83 -19.98 -6.31
N THR A 204 -8.70 -19.29 -6.31
CA THR A 204 -8.21 -18.43 -5.22
C THR A 204 -8.00 -16.99 -5.72
N GLU A 205 -7.97 -16.03 -4.80
CA GLU A 205 -7.72 -14.61 -5.16
C GLU A 205 -6.41 -14.37 -5.93
N PRO A 206 -5.29 -15.07 -5.69
CA PRO A 206 -4.09 -14.98 -6.54
C PRO A 206 -4.27 -15.55 -7.95
N ASP A 207 -5.15 -16.53 -8.15
CA ASP A 207 -5.49 -17.01 -9.49
C ASP A 207 -6.31 -15.95 -10.24
N TRP A 208 -7.27 -15.34 -9.55
CA TRP A 208 -8.09 -14.25 -10.09
C TRP A 208 -7.21 -13.05 -10.47
N LEU A 209 -6.39 -12.56 -9.53
CA LEU A 209 -5.48 -11.43 -9.74
C LEU A 209 -4.51 -11.70 -10.90
N ARG A 210 -4.08 -12.95 -11.11
CA ARG A 210 -3.29 -13.34 -12.29
C ARG A 210 -4.10 -13.18 -13.57
N LEU A 211 -5.30 -13.76 -13.68
CA LEU A 211 -6.13 -13.69 -14.88
C LEU A 211 -6.53 -12.25 -15.24
N GLU A 212 -6.90 -11.47 -14.24
CA GLU A 212 -7.41 -10.10 -14.38
C GLU A 212 -6.38 -9.12 -14.96
N LEU A 213 -5.10 -9.38 -14.69
CA LEU A 213 -3.98 -8.51 -15.05
C LEU A 213 -3.09 -9.10 -16.15
N ASP A 214 -3.44 -10.28 -16.69
CA ASP A 214 -2.79 -10.91 -17.85
C ASP A 214 -3.32 -10.26 -19.13
N LEU A 215 -2.75 -9.10 -19.48
CA LEU A 215 -3.16 -8.27 -20.62
C LEU A 215 -2.02 -8.15 -21.66
N PRO A 216 -1.49 -9.27 -22.19
CA PRO A 216 -0.22 -9.29 -22.91
C PRO A 216 -0.22 -8.51 -24.24
N VAL A 217 -1.39 -8.23 -24.81
CA VAL A 217 -1.51 -7.34 -25.98
C VAL A 217 -1.42 -5.86 -25.57
N ASP A 218 -1.96 -5.47 -24.42
CA ASP A 218 -1.79 -4.11 -23.89
C ASP A 218 -0.37 -3.87 -23.39
N ASP A 219 0.26 -4.89 -22.79
CA ASP A 219 1.68 -4.89 -22.43
C ASP A 219 2.59 -4.72 -23.66
N ALA A 220 2.22 -5.37 -24.77
CA ALA A 220 2.88 -5.19 -26.05
C ALA A 220 2.67 -3.80 -26.65
N ILE A 221 1.42 -3.30 -26.68
CA ILE A 221 1.08 -1.95 -27.15
C ILE A 221 1.83 -0.88 -26.34
N PHE A 222 1.87 -0.99 -25.01
CA PHE A 222 2.58 -0.04 -24.15
C PHE A 222 4.10 -0.13 -24.33
N GLY A 223 4.64 -1.35 -24.38
CA GLY A 223 6.06 -1.59 -24.65
C GLY A 223 6.53 -1.01 -25.99
N TRP A 224 5.71 -1.13 -27.04
CA TRP A 224 6.08 -0.74 -28.41
C TRP A 224 5.72 0.70 -28.79
N THR A 225 4.85 1.41 -28.06
CA THR A 225 4.48 2.82 -28.36
C THR A 225 5.37 3.88 -27.72
N ALA A 226 6.17 3.53 -26.70
CA ALA A 226 7.03 4.48 -26.00
C ALA A 226 8.43 3.90 -25.74
N PRO A 227 9.50 4.72 -25.76
CA PRO A 227 10.78 4.33 -25.17
C PRO A 227 10.64 4.27 -23.64
N PRO A 228 11.51 3.54 -22.91
CA PRO A 228 11.61 3.69 -21.47
C PRO A 228 11.99 5.14 -21.10
N PRO A 229 11.22 5.84 -20.25
CA PRO A 229 11.53 7.20 -19.83
C PRO A 229 12.78 7.23 -18.94
N THR A 230 13.58 8.31 -19.06
CA THR A 230 14.53 8.68 -18.01
C THR A 230 13.77 9.30 -16.84
N LEU A 231 14.33 9.17 -15.65
CA LEU A 231 13.88 9.85 -14.44
C LEU A 231 14.85 11.01 -14.16
N PRO A 232 14.49 12.27 -14.48
CA PRO A 232 15.36 13.41 -14.20
C PRO A 232 15.44 13.64 -12.69
N LEU A 233 16.66 13.66 -12.15
CA LEU A 233 16.96 13.90 -10.74
C LEU A 233 17.73 15.21 -10.55
N VAL A 234 17.58 15.79 -9.36
CA VAL A 234 18.42 16.86 -8.81
C VAL A 234 19.09 16.40 -7.52
N PHE A 235 20.33 16.85 -7.29
CA PHE A 235 21.15 16.44 -6.15
C PHE A 235 22.06 17.57 -5.63
N ASP A 236 22.49 17.44 -4.38
CA ASP A 236 23.55 18.25 -3.76
C ASP A 236 24.90 17.65 -4.19
N PRO A 237 25.81 18.41 -4.83
CA PRO A 237 27.12 17.90 -5.24
C PRO A 237 27.98 17.30 -4.12
N ALA A 238 27.78 17.73 -2.87
CA ALA A 238 28.45 17.15 -1.69
C ALA A 238 27.81 15.83 -1.23
N LYS A 239 26.62 15.48 -1.76
CA LYS A 239 25.83 14.30 -1.42
C LYS A 239 25.03 13.76 -2.62
N PRO A 240 25.69 13.24 -3.68
CA PRO A 240 24.98 12.74 -4.86
C PRO A 240 24.01 11.59 -4.57
N ALA A 241 24.17 10.86 -3.45
CA ALA A 241 23.25 9.79 -3.04
C ALA A 241 21.88 10.27 -2.53
N ASP A 242 21.75 11.52 -2.08
CA ASP A 242 20.50 12.11 -1.56
C ASP A 242 19.62 12.68 -2.71
N ALA A 243 19.81 12.22 -3.96
CA ALA A 243 19.12 12.72 -5.14
C ALA A 243 17.60 12.50 -5.11
N LEU A 244 16.84 13.48 -5.63
CA LEU A 244 15.37 13.48 -5.70
C LEU A 244 14.90 13.83 -7.12
N PRO A 245 13.73 13.34 -7.59
CA PRO A 245 13.19 13.71 -8.89
C PRO A 245 12.96 15.22 -9.04
N THR A 246 13.35 15.78 -10.20
CA THR A 246 13.22 17.22 -10.47
C THR A 246 11.79 17.71 -10.23
N GLY A 247 10.79 16.98 -10.74
CA GLY A 247 9.37 17.32 -10.61
C GLY A 247 8.78 17.24 -9.19
N ILE A 248 9.43 16.57 -8.21
CA ILE A 248 9.03 16.74 -6.79
C ILE A 248 9.66 18.02 -6.21
N VAL A 249 10.91 18.32 -6.57
CA VAL A 249 11.62 19.49 -6.02
C VAL A 249 11.04 20.79 -6.54
N GLU A 250 10.75 20.90 -7.84
CA GLU A 250 10.06 22.05 -8.44
C GLU A 250 8.71 22.30 -7.76
N ARG A 251 7.83 21.27 -7.72
CA ARG A 251 6.51 21.35 -7.05
C ARG A 251 6.62 21.84 -5.61
N ARG A 252 7.62 21.38 -4.87
CA ARG A 252 7.86 21.74 -3.46
C ARG A 252 8.49 23.12 -3.26
N LEU A 253 9.13 23.70 -4.27
CA LEU A 253 9.64 25.07 -4.25
C LEU A 253 8.55 26.08 -4.65
N ASP A 254 7.61 25.68 -5.51
CA ASP A 254 6.40 26.43 -5.85
C ASP A 254 5.33 26.41 -4.74
N GLU A 255 5.41 25.46 -3.80
CA GLU A 255 4.52 25.35 -2.63
C GLU A 255 4.69 26.55 -1.68
N GLY A 256 3.82 27.55 -1.81
CA GLY A 256 3.73 28.66 -0.86
C GLY A 256 3.11 28.26 0.49
N VAL A 257 3.49 28.96 1.56
CA VAL A 257 2.93 28.80 2.92
C VAL A 257 1.43 29.16 2.93
N SER A 258 0.58 28.20 3.31
CA SER A 258 -0.86 28.44 3.45
C SER A 258 -1.17 29.05 4.82
N TRP A 259 -0.91 30.35 4.96
CA TRP A 259 -1.18 31.09 6.20
C TRP A 259 -2.59 30.89 6.79
N PRO A 260 -3.69 30.75 6.01
CA PRO A 260 -4.99 30.40 6.55
C PRO A 260 -5.03 29.01 7.20
N ALA A 261 -4.44 27.98 6.55
CA ALA A 261 -4.37 26.63 7.11
C ALA A 261 -3.49 26.57 8.36
N VAL A 262 -2.37 27.31 8.37
CA VAL A 262 -1.50 27.48 9.54
C VAL A 262 -2.25 28.16 10.69
N ALA A 263 -2.94 29.27 10.44
CA ALA A 263 -3.67 30.01 11.48
C ALA A 263 -4.82 29.18 12.09
N VAL A 264 -5.60 28.48 11.25
CA VAL A 264 -6.69 27.60 11.70
C VAL A 264 -6.15 26.38 12.44
N GLY A 265 -5.14 25.70 11.89
CA GLY A 265 -4.54 24.51 12.48
C GLY A 265 -3.83 24.80 13.80
N ILE A 266 -3.13 25.94 13.92
CA ILE A 266 -2.57 26.42 15.19
C ILE A 266 -3.69 26.78 16.17
N GLY A 267 -4.62 27.66 15.78
CA GLY A 267 -5.63 28.20 16.70
C GLY A 267 -6.54 27.12 17.30
N ILE A 268 -7.06 26.22 16.45
CA ILE A 268 -7.90 25.10 16.88
C ILE A 268 -7.05 24.00 17.54
N GLY A 269 -5.93 23.64 16.91
CA GLY A 269 -5.06 22.55 17.36
C GLY A 269 -4.49 22.79 18.75
N PHE A 270 -3.83 23.93 18.99
CA PHE A 270 -3.25 24.24 20.32
C PHE A 270 -4.34 24.35 21.40
N TYR A 271 -5.48 24.98 21.12
CA TYR A 271 -6.57 25.12 22.10
C TYR A 271 -7.11 23.74 22.53
N ILE A 272 -7.40 22.86 21.57
CA ILE A 272 -7.92 21.53 21.85
C ILE A 272 -6.84 20.64 22.48
N TRP A 273 -5.58 20.78 22.06
CA TRP A 273 -4.43 20.04 22.62
C TRP A 273 -4.27 20.28 24.12
N PHE A 274 -4.20 21.55 24.56
CA PHE A 274 -4.07 21.87 25.99
C PHE A 274 -5.31 21.44 26.80
N LYS A 275 -6.50 21.39 26.19
CA LYS A 275 -7.71 20.82 26.83
C LYS A 275 -7.61 19.30 26.98
N GLY A 276 -7.17 18.58 25.94
CA GLY A 276 -6.94 17.13 25.97
C GLY A 276 -5.88 16.74 27.00
N MET A 277 -4.71 17.39 26.98
CA MET A 277 -3.64 17.15 27.96
C MET A 277 -4.10 17.43 29.39
N ALA A 278 -4.88 18.50 29.64
CA ALA A 278 -5.39 18.82 30.97
C ALA A 278 -6.42 17.81 31.52
N LEU A 279 -7.03 16.98 30.67
CA LEU A 279 -7.97 15.91 31.05
C LEU A 279 -7.28 14.58 31.36
N LEU A 280 -6.02 14.38 30.94
CA LEU A 280 -5.27 13.15 31.28
C LEU A 280 -5.04 13.06 32.81
N PRO A 281 -5.38 11.94 33.48
CA PRO A 281 -5.29 11.82 34.94
C PRO A 281 -3.90 12.11 35.54
N LEU A 282 -2.83 11.80 34.80
CA LEU A 282 -1.44 12.08 35.19
C LEU A 282 -1.11 13.59 35.21
N ILE A 283 -1.79 14.39 34.39
CA ILE A 283 -1.52 15.83 34.21
C ILE A 283 -2.51 16.67 35.02
N SER A 284 -3.75 16.21 35.18
CA SER A 284 -4.81 16.91 35.92
C SER A 284 -4.50 17.11 37.41
N GLY A 285 -3.58 16.32 37.98
CA GLY A 285 -3.04 16.50 39.34
C GLY A 285 -1.84 17.45 39.47
N MET A 286 -1.19 17.86 38.37
CA MET A 286 0.04 18.67 38.42
C MET A 286 -0.22 20.15 38.76
N ALA A 287 0.80 20.86 39.25
CA ALA A 287 0.78 22.32 39.36
C ALA A 287 0.69 22.99 37.96
N PRO A 288 0.12 24.21 37.82
CA PRO A 288 -0.13 24.82 36.50
C PRO A 288 1.11 24.92 35.60
N ALA A 289 2.27 25.31 36.14
CA ALA A 289 3.52 25.36 35.37
C ALA A 289 3.96 23.97 34.86
N GLY A 290 3.79 22.93 35.68
CA GLY A 290 4.06 21.55 35.29
C GLY A 290 3.16 21.08 34.15
N ARG A 291 1.85 21.42 34.19
CA ARG A 291 0.92 21.13 33.10
C ARG A 291 1.36 21.78 31.79
N TRP A 292 1.75 23.06 31.83
CA TRP A 292 2.25 23.76 30.65
C TRP A 292 3.50 23.11 30.07
N ILE A 293 4.50 22.79 30.89
CA ILE A 293 5.73 22.11 30.44
C ILE A 293 5.41 20.74 29.80
N VAL A 294 4.67 19.88 30.51
CA VAL A 294 4.35 18.52 30.04
C VAL A 294 3.45 18.53 28.81
N SER A 295 2.57 19.53 28.67
CA SER A 295 1.73 19.69 27.47
C SER A 295 2.49 20.29 26.29
N THR A 296 3.55 21.07 26.52
CA THR A 296 4.32 21.72 25.44
C THR A 296 5.44 20.83 24.90
N LEU A 297 6.04 19.99 25.75
CA LEU A 297 7.18 19.14 25.38
C LEU A 297 6.91 18.22 24.16
N PRO A 298 5.74 17.55 24.02
CA PRO A 298 5.43 16.78 22.81
C PRO A 298 5.32 17.64 21.55
N LEU A 299 4.92 18.91 21.65
CA LEU A 299 4.79 19.80 20.48
C LEU A 299 6.15 20.11 19.85
N LEU A 300 7.23 20.03 20.64
CA LEU A 300 8.60 20.13 20.13
C LEU A 300 8.99 18.95 19.22
N THR A 301 8.27 17.82 19.31
CA THR A 301 8.51 16.64 18.45
C THR A 301 7.56 16.55 17.24
N LEU A 302 6.77 17.60 16.94
CA LEU A 302 5.88 17.68 15.77
C LEU A 302 6.49 17.16 14.44
N PRO A 303 7.77 17.43 14.09
CA PRO A 303 8.38 16.89 12.87
C PRO A 303 8.37 15.35 12.77
N TRP A 304 8.33 14.66 13.91
CA TRP A 304 8.35 13.20 14.02
C TRP A 304 6.99 12.59 14.42
N TRP A 305 5.92 13.39 14.50
CA TRP A 305 4.59 12.90 14.90
C TRP A 305 3.98 11.92 13.90
N MET A 306 4.34 12.01 12.61
CA MET A 306 3.86 11.09 11.56
C MET A 306 3.93 9.61 11.97
N ASP A 307 5.08 9.18 12.47
CA ASP A 307 5.34 7.77 12.79
C ASP A 307 5.22 7.46 14.30
N GLY A 308 5.24 8.48 15.16
CA GLY A 308 5.23 8.32 16.63
C GLY A 308 3.87 8.55 17.27
N PHE A 309 3.09 9.54 16.81
CA PHE A 309 1.86 9.96 17.47
C PHE A 309 0.69 8.96 17.32
N PRO A 310 0.43 8.35 16.13
CA PRO A 310 -0.57 7.28 16.02
C PRO A 310 -0.28 6.10 16.95
N LYS A 311 0.99 5.72 17.11
CA LYS A 311 1.43 4.63 18.02
C LYS A 311 1.24 5.01 19.49
N ALA A 312 1.50 6.26 19.85
CA ALA A 312 1.25 6.77 21.20
C ALA A 312 -0.25 6.79 21.54
N LEU A 313 -1.13 7.12 20.58
CA LEU A 313 -2.59 7.02 20.76
C LEU A 313 -3.07 5.57 20.83
N ALA A 314 -2.50 4.67 20.00
CA ALA A 314 -2.85 3.25 19.98
C ALA A 314 -2.67 2.55 21.34
N PHE A 315 -1.73 3.03 22.16
CA PHE A 315 -1.53 2.56 23.54
C PHE A 315 -2.72 2.84 24.47
N PHE A 316 -3.49 3.90 24.20
CA PHE A 316 -4.70 4.26 24.98
C PHE A 316 -6.00 3.83 24.30
N SER A 317 -6.02 3.79 22.96
CA SER A 317 -7.15 3.35 22.14
C SER A 317 -6.64 2.90 20.77
N HIS A 318 -6.64 1.59 20.53
CA HIS A 318 -6.17 0.99 19.27
C HIS A 318 -6.85 1.62 18.06
N ASP A 319 -8.18 1.67 18.07
CA ASP A 319 -9.00 2.18 16.96
C ASP A 319 -8.74 3.66 16.69
N THR A 320 -8.52 4.47 17.74
CA THR A 320 -8.17 5.89 17.57
C THR A 320 -6.75 6.05 17.02
N GLY A 321 -5.81 5.21 17.44
CA GLY A 321 -4.45 5.18 16.87
C GLY A 321 -4.47 4.80 15.38
N TYR A 322 -5.27 3.80 14.99
CA TYR A 322 -5.46 3.38 13.60
C TYR A 322 -6.09 4.50 12.76
N ILE A 323 -7.20 5.09 13.21
CA ILE A 323 -7.90 6.17 12.49
C ILE A 323 -6.99 7.39 12.31
N VAL A 324 -6.20 7.77 13.32
CA VAL A 324 -5.22 8.87 13.19
C VAL A 324 -4.05 8.48 12.28
N GLY A 325 -3.63 7.22 12.26
CA GLY A 325 -2.62 6.70 11.33
C GLY A 325 -3.03 6.82 9.87
N GLU A 326 -4.24 6.35 9.51
CA GLU A 326 -4.78 6.51 8.16
C GLU A 326 -5.08 7.97 7.83
N ALA A 327 -5.61 8.78 8.76
CA ALA A 327 -5.79 10.22 8.54
C ALA A 327 -4.46 10.96 8.31
N PHE A 328 -3.37 10.56 8.97
CA PHE A 328 -2.03 11.08 8.73
C PHE A 328 -1.48 10.61 7.38
N ALA A 329 -1.76 9.38 6.97
CA ALA A 329 -1.46 8.89 5.63
C ALA A 329 -2.22 9.69 4.55
N ASP A 330 -3.48 10.06 4.79
CA ASP A 330 -4.31 10.88 3.91
C ASP A 330 -3.83 12.32 3.77
N ILE A 331 -3.43 12.97 4.88
CA ILE A 331 -2.78 14.30 4.84
C ILE A 331 -1.50 14.26 3.99
N GLY A 332 -0.84 13.11 3.91
CA GLY A 332 0.32 12.87 3.04
C GLY A 332 0.00 12.32 1.65
N ARG A 333 -1.22 11.81 1.36
CA ARG A 333 -1.48 10.90 0.22
C ARG A 333 -0.98 11.46 -1.10
N TYR A 334 -1.39 12.69 -1.43
CA TYR A 334 -1.10 13.35 -2.70
C TYR A 334 0.41 13.64 -2.95
N ASP A 335 1.28 13.40 -1.97
CA ASP A 335 2.60 14.03 -1.95
C ASP A 335 3.71 13.27 -1.18
N ARG A 336 3.43 12.05 -0.70
CA ARG A 336 4.40 11.20 0.01
C ARG A 336 5.26 10.40 -0.97
N LEU A 337 6.11 11.07 -1.74
CA LEU A 337 7.26 10.39 -2.35
C LEU A 337 8.23 9.95 -1.25
N ILE A 338 8.51 8.64 -1.17
CA ILE A 338 9.52 8.08 -0.28
C ILE A 338 10.76 7.77 -1.11
N ALA A 339 11.87 8.48 -0.83
CA ALA A 339 13.17 8.24 -1.43
C ALA A 339 14.08 7.49 -0.44
N SER A 340 14.42 6.24 -0.74
CA SER A 340 15.19 5.35 0.16
C SER A 340 16.28 4.58 -0.57
N ASP A 341 17.13 3.88 0.16
CA ASP A 341 18.05 2.91 -0.42
C ASP A 341 17.25 1.72 -0.97
N PRO A 342 17.67 1.05 -2.07
CA PRO A 342 16.91 -0.03 -2.70
C PRO A 342 16.47 -1.14 -1.73
N GLN A 343 17.31 -1.51 -0.76
CA GLN A 343 17.03 -2.53 0.25
C GLN A 343 16.01 -2.09 1.33
N ALA A 344 15.62 -0.81 1.34
CA ALA A 344 14.63 -0.20 2.22
C ALA A 344 13.41 0.34 1.43
N ALA A 345 13.19 -0.13 0.20
CA ALA A 345 12.01 0.21 -0.59
C ALA A 345 10.80 -0.67 -0.21
N THR A 346 9.58 -0.12 -0.33
CA THR A 346 8.35 -0.78 0.08
C THR A 346 8.16 -2.13 -0.63
N LEU A 347 8.13 -3.22 0.15
CA LEU A 347 8.02 -4.60 -0.35
C LEU A 347 9.10 -5.01 -1.38
N ILE A 348 10.32 -4.44 -1.31
CA ILE A 348 11.46 -4.86 -2.16
C ILE A 348 11.70 -6.38 -2.09
N ASN A 349 11.62 -6.96 -0.89
CA ASN A 349 11.76 -8.38 -0.58
C ASN A 349 10.40 -9.10 -0.46
N GLY A 350 9.36 -8.58 -1.12
CA GLY A 350 8.04 -9.21 -1.16
C GLY A 350 7.98 -10.41 -2.11
N GLU A 351 6.94 -11.22 -1.95
CA GLU A 351 6.58 -12.25 -2.93
C GLU A 351 6.17 -11.58 -4.24
N ARG A 352 6.68 -12.09 -5.37
CA ARG A 352 6.56 -11.46 -6.69
C ARG A 352 5.51 -12.15 -7.53
N LEU A 353 4.55 -11.38 -8.04
CA LEU A 353 3.67 -11.77 -9.13
C LEU A 353 4.06 -10.93 -10.34
N ALA A 354 4.53 -11.56 -11.42
CA ALA A 354 4.97 -10.87 -12.63
C ALA A 354 4.30 -11.49 -13.85
N TRP A 355 3.91 -10.66 -14.81
CA TRP A 355 3.22 -11.09 -16.02
C TRP A 355 4.20 -11.13 -17.19
N ARG A 356 4.50 -12.34 -17.66
CA ARG A 356 5.37 -12.63 -18.80
C ARG A 356 4.63 -13.49 -19.79
N VAL A 357 4.72 -13.16 -21.07
CA VAL A 357 3.99 -13.85 -22.14
C VAL A 357 4.28 -15.36 -22.23
N GLY A 358 5.47 -15.82 -21.83
CA GLY A 358 5.81 -17.25 -21.74
C GLY A 358 5.39 -17.97 -20.44
N GLU A 359 4.93 -17.24 -19.43
CA GLU A 359 4.48 -17.76 -18.12
C GLU A 359 2.98 -17.45 -17.84
N SER A 360 2.34 -16.76 -18.80
CA SER A 360 0.94 -16.31 -18.87
C SER A 360 -0.04 -17.46 -19.12
N VAL A 361 -1.34 -17.26 -18.84
CA VAL A 361 -2.37 -18.25 -19.24
C VAL A 361 -2.53 -18.35 -20.76
N TYR A 362 -2.06 -17.35 -21.50
CA TYR A 362 -1.97 -17.34 -22.96
C TYR A 362 -0.66 -17.94 -23.49
N ALA A 363 0.19 -18.55 -22.66
CA ALA A 363 1.42 -19.21 -23.11
C ALA A 363 1.16 -20.32 -24.15
N ASP A 364 0.00 -20.98 -24.07
CA ASP A 364 -0.51 -22.00 -25.00
C ASP A 364 -1.07 -21.44 -26.32
N THR A 365 -1.23 -20.12 -26.42
CA THR A 365 -1.80 -19.41 -27.58
C THR A 365 -0.88 -18.28 -28.04
N PHE A 366 -0.98 -17.08 -27.44
CA PHE A 366 -0.16 -15.91 -27.77
C PHE A 366 1.34 -16.13 -27.50
N GLY A 367 1.69 -16.77 -26.39
CA GLY A 367 3.09 -16.99 -25.99
C GLY A 367 3.87 -18.02 -26.82
N ARG A 368 3.23 -18.69 -27.78
CA ARG A 368 3.90 -19.59 -28.74
C ARG A 368 4.53 -18.85 -29.92
N PHE A 369 4.20 -17.57 -30.10
CA PHE A 369 4.61 -16.76 -31.24
C PHE A 369 5.91 -16.00 -30.95
N LYS A 370 6.76 -15.89 -31.96
CA LYS A 370 7.99 -15.12 -31.86
C LYS A 370 7.74 -13.69 -32.30
N PHE A 371 7.78 -12.76 -31.36
CA PHE A 371 7.68 -11.34 -31.61
C PHE A 371 9.08 -10.72 -31.75
N VAL A 372 9.16 -9.55 -32.37
CA VAL A 372 10.41 -8.79 -32.51
C VAL A 372 10.11 -7.34 -32.11
N PRO A 373 10.85 -6.74 -31.15
CA PRO A 373 10.62 -5.36 -30.77
C PRO A 373 10.87 -4.42 -31.95
N PRO A 374 10.01 -3.41 -32.18
CA PRO A 374 10.19 -2.46 -33.27
C PRO A 374 11.43 -1.59 -33.01
N THR A 375 12.23 -1.36 -34.04
CA THR A 375 13.51 -0.60 -33.96
C THR A 375 13.34 0.85 -33.51
N ALA A 376 12.13 1.39 -33.59
CA ALA A 376 11.74 2.68 -33.06
C ALA A 376 10.30 2.60 -32.50
N PRO A 377 9.90 3.45 -31.53
CA PRO A 377 8.54 3.48 -31.01
C PRO A 377 7.51 3.68 -32.12
N LEU A 378 6.42 2.91 -32.08
CA LEU A 378 5.37 2.94 -33.10
C LEU A 378 4.49 4.20 -32.92
N PRO A 379 4.11 4.90 -34.01
CA PRO A 379 3.62 6.27 -33.95
C PRO A 379 2.16 6.45 -33.49
N SER A 380 1.43 5.35 -33.24
CA SER A 380 0.03 5.38 -32.79
C SER A 380 -0.31 4.11 -31.97
N LYS A 381 -1.46 4.09 -31.27
CA LYS A 381 -1.87 2.93 -30.46
C LYS A 381 -2.30 1.72 -31.31
N GLU A 382 -2.71 1.96 -32.55
CA GLU A 382 -3.24 0.96 -33.48
C GLU A 382 -2.09 0.21 -34.19
N ALA A 383 -0.97 0.88 -34.45
CA ALA A 383 0.18 0.31 -35.16
C ALA A 383 0.80 -0.93 -34.48
N PRO A 384 0.96 -1.01 -33.13
CA PRO A 384 1.38 -2.26 -32.47
C PRO A 384 0.36 -3.38 -32.63
N SER A 385 -0.95 -3.11 -32.48
CA SER A 385 -1.99 -4.14 -32.63
C SER A 385 -2.00 -4.72 -34.06
N ALA A 386 -1.82 -3.87 -35.07
CA ALA A 386 -1.61 -4.30 -36.45
C ALA A 386 -0.33 -5.16 -36.60
N ALA A 387 0.81 -4.71 -36.06
CA ALA A 387 2.08 -5.44 -36.14
C ALA A 387 2.03 -6.82 -35.44
N LEU A 388 1.34 -6.93 -34.30
CA LEU A 388 1.05 -8.20 -33.62
C LEU A 388 0.17 -9.11 -34.49
N THR A 389 -0.89 -8.54 -35.07
CA THR A 389 -1.85 -9.25 -35.95
C THR A 389 -1.20 -9.77 -37.22
N ASP A 390 -0.30 -9.00 -37.84
CA ASP A 390 0.50 -9.43 -39.01
C ASP A 390 1.53 -10.50 -38.63
N THR A 391 2.12 -10.40 -37.43
CA THR A 391 3.10 -11.36 -36.90
C THR A 391 2.47 -12.71 -36.60
N ILE A 392 1.29 -12.72 -35.97
CA ILE A 392 0.47 -13.91 -35.68
C ILE A 392 -0.13 -14.48 -36.97
N THR A 393 -0.71 -13.59 -37.77
CA THR A 393 -0.79 -13.58 -39.25
C THR A 393 0.10 -14.62 -39.96
N ILE A 394 1.32 -14.17 -40.24
CA ILE A 394 2.34 -14.89 -41.00
C ILE A 394 2.75 -16.20 -40.31
N GLN A 395 2.93 -16.20 -38.98
CA GLN A 395 3.37 -17.41 -38.26
C GLN A 395 2.31 -18.51 -38.23
N THR A 396 1.02 -18.17 -38.07
CA THR A 396 -0.09 -19.14 -38.11
C THR A 396 -0.20 -19.76 -39.50
N ARG A 397 0.01 -18.96 -40.56
CA ARG A 397 0.07 -19.47 -41.94
C ARG A 397 1.24 -20.44 -42.15
N ALA A 398 2.35 -20.25 -41.46
CA ALA A 398 3.53 -21.12 -41.48
C ALA A 398 3.41 -22.39 -40.60
N LEU A 399 2.39 -22.50 -39.74
CA LEU A 399 2.10 -23.73 -38.99
C LEU A 399 1.52 -24.81 -39.92
N ASP A 400 1.88 -26.06 -39.65
CA ASP A 400 1.20 -27.24 -40.19
C ASP A 400 -0.24 -27.37 -39.64
N ASP A 401 -1.08 -28.11 -40.36
CA ASP A 401 -2.52 -28.22 -40.08
C ASP A 401 -2.81 -28.75 -38.66
N ALA A 402 -1.98 -29.64 -38.12
CA ALA A 402 -2.15 -30.17 -36.76
C ALA A 402 -1.89 -29.09 -35.70
N LYS A 403 -0.85 -28.27 -35.86
CA LYS A 403 -0.58 -27.12 -34.96
C LYS A 403 -1.60 -25.99 -35.14
N ARG A 404 -2.12 -25.75 -36.35
CA ARG A 404 -3.25 -24.82 -36.55
C ARG A 404 -4.51 -25.31 -35.81
N LEU A 405 -4.84 -26.60 -35.92
CA LEU A 405 -5.97 -27.21 -35.21
C LEU A 405 -5.81 -27.11 -33.68
N GLU A 406 -4.62 -27.41 -33.15
CA GLU A 406 -4.27 -27.25 -31.73
C GLU A 406 -4.47 -25.80 -31.28
N LEU A 407 -3.91 -24.83 -32.00
CA LEU A 407 -4.03 -23.40 -31.71
C LEU A 407 -5.50 -22.94 -31.66
N PHE A 408 -6.31 -23.25 -32.66
CA PHE A 408 -7.73 -22.85 -32.65
C PHE A 408 -8.55 -23.61 -31.60
N THR A 409 -8.13 -24.81 -31.19
CA THR A 409 -8.74 -25.54 -30.06
C THR A 409 -8.43 -24.86 -28.73
N HIS A 410 -7.20 -24.37 -28.54
CA HIS A 410 -6.83 -23.59 -27.36
C HIS A 410 -7.51 -22.22 -27.34
N LEU A 411 -7.56 -21.50 -28.46
CA LEU A 411 -8.29 -20.23 -28.56
C LEU A 411 -9.80 -20.40 -28.31
N GLU A 412 -10.41 -21.54 -28.69
CA GLU A 412 -11.80 -21.82 -28.31
C GLU A 412 -11.93 -22.17 -26.81
N ARG A 413 -11.01 -22.93 -26.22
CA ARG A 413 -10.95 -23.20 -24.76
C ARG A 413 -10.89 -21.89 -23.98
N ASP A 414 -9.98 -20.99 -24.36
CA ASP A 414 -9.71 -19.72 -23.70
C ASP A 414 -10.93 -18.79 -23.84
N LYS A 415 -11.56 -18.75 -25.02
CA LYS A 415 -12.83 -18.05 -25.26
C LYS A 415 -14.00 -18.59 -24.44
N LEU A 416 -14.16 -19.91 -24.33
CA LEU A 416 -15.19 -20.54 -23.49
C LEU A 416 -14.96 -20.26 -22.00
N ALA A 417 -13.70 -20.04 -21.60
CA ALA A 417 -13.30 -19.64 -20.26
C ALA A 417 -13.33 -18.10 -20.03
N ASP A 418 -13.83 -17.28 -20.97
CA ASP A 418 -13.92 -15.81 -20.88
C ASP A 418 -12.54 -15.08 -20.81
N LEU A 419 -11.47 -15.72 -21.28
CA LEU A 419 -10.11 -15.18 -21.28
C LEU A 419 -9.87 -14.33 -22.54
N GLY A 420 -10.44 -13.12 -22.55
CA GLY A 420 -10.62 -12.33 -23.77
C GLY A 420 -9.37 -11.71 -24.41
N ALA A 421 -8.30 -11.47 -23.65
CA ALA A 421 -7.32 -10.40 -23.95
C ALA A 421 -6.62 -10.54 -25.32
N VAL A 422 -6.19 -11.75 -25.68
CA VAL A 422 -5.39 -12.00 -26.90
C VAL A 422 -6.23 -12.17 -28.16
N HIS A 423 -7.53 -12.39 -28.06
CA HIS A 423 -8.29 -12.95 -29.18
C HIS A 423 -8.37 -12.04 -30.42
N HIS A 424 -8.37 -10.72 -30.25
CA HIS A 424 -8.57 -9.79 -31.35
C HIS A 424 -7.45 -9.87 -32.41
N VAL A 425 -6.19 -10.08 -31.99
CA VAL A 425 -5.04 -10.24 -32.90
C VAL A 425 -5.01 -11.60 -33.61
N PHE A 426 -5.85 -12.56 -33.22
CA PHE A 426 -6.03 -13.85 -33.90
C PHE A 426 -7.16 -13.86 -34.94
N VAL A 427 -7.99 -12.82 -35.02
CA VAL A 427 -9.17 -12.82 -35.91
C VAL A 427 -8.81 -12.99 -37.39
N PRO A 428 -7.83 -12.27 -37.98
CA PRO A 428 -7.46 -12.49 -39.39
C PRO A 428 -6.83 -13.86 -39.65
N ALA A 429 -6.02 -14.38 -38.72
CA ALA A 429 -5.47 -15.74 -38.80
C ALA A 429 -6.56 -16.82 -38.82
N ALA A 430 -7.64 -16.63 -38.04
CA ALA A 430 -8.81 -17.50 -38.08
C ALA A 430 -9.62 -17.32 -39.38
N GLN A 431 -9.75 -16.10 -39.91
CA GLN A 431 -10.42 -15.85 -41.19
C GLN A 431 -9.69 -16.54 -42.36
N GLU A 432 -8.37 -16.42 -42.43
CA GLU A 432 -7.56 -17.16 -43.41
C GLU A 432 -7.71 -18.68 -43.23
N ALA A 433 -7.55 -19.18 -42.01
CA ALA A 433 -7.61 -20.61 -41.74
C ALA A 433 -9.01 -21.24 -41.91
N ALA A 434 -10.08 -20.44 -41.84
CA ALA A 434 -11.44 -20.87 -42.17
C ALA A 434 -11.71 -20.89 -43.69
N ALA A 435 -11.07 -20.00 -44.46
CA ALA A 435 -11.18 -19.91 -45.91
C ALA A 435 -10.24 -20.88 -46.66
N ASP A 436 -9.12 -21.27 -46.05
CA ASP A 436 -8.10 -22.16 -46.63
C ASP A 436 -8.68 -23.52 -47.04
N THR A 437 -8.84 -23.73 -48.35
CA THR A 437 -9.39 -24.96 -48.92
C THR A 437 -8.43 -26.15 -48.87
N ALA A 438 -7.14 -25.91 -48.63
CA ALA A 438 -6.13 -26.96 -48.40
C ALA A 438 -6.04 -27.38 -46.92
N ALA A 439 -6.46 -26.51 -45.98
CA ALA A 439 -6.59 -26.86 -44.57
C ALA A 439 -7.71 -27.89 -44.32
N SER A 440 -7.52 -28.71 -43.28
CA SER A 440 -8.45 -29.80 -42.99
C SER A 440 -9.83 -29.30 -42.56
N ALA A 441 -10.84 -30.16 -42.72
CA ALA A 441 -12.20 -29.90 -42.26
C ALA A 441 -12.32 -29.78 -40.73
N ALA A 442 -11.27 -30.15 -39.97
CA ALA A 442 -11.17 -29.90 -38.53
C ALA A 442 -10.65 -28.48 -38.28
N THR A 443 -9.51 -28.11 -38.87
CA THR A 443 -8.89 -26.78 -38.74
C THR A 443 -9.85 -25.67 -39.14
N ARG A 444 -10.46 -25.77 -40.33
CA ARG A 444 -11.47 -24.81 -40.80
C ARG A 444 -12.63 -24.67 -39.82
N ARG A 445 -13.12 -25.79 -39.27
CA ARG A 445 -14.25 -25.78 -38.34
C ARG A 445 -13.90 -25.10 -37.01
N MET A 446 -12.71 -25.32 -36.44
CA MET A 446 -12.31 -24.68 -35.19
C MET A 446 -12.05 -23.18 -35.39
N ALA A 447 -11.43 -22.80 -36.51
CA ALA A 447 -11.28 -21.40 -36.91
C ALA A 447 -12.65 -20.71 -37.07
N SER A 448 -13.63 -21.34 -37.73
CA SER A 448 -15.01 -20.81 -37.78
C SER A 448 -15.68 -20.71 -36.40
N ARG A 449 -15.54 -21.72 -35.53
CA ARG A 449 -16.12 -21.68 -34.17
C ARG A 449 -15.58 -20.52 -33.34
N PHE A 450 -14.26 -20.31 -33.39
CA PHE A 450 -13.61 -19.16 -32.78
C PHE A 450 -14.19 -17.83 -33.28
N LEU A 451 -14.49 -17.71 -34.58
CA LEU A 451 -15.09 -16.52 -35.18
C LEU A 451 -16.57 -16.30 -34.78
N THR A 452 -17.40 -17.35 -34.72
CA THR A 452 -18.88 -17.27 -34.60
C THR A 452 -19.48 -16.74 -33.27
N GLN A 453 -18.71 -15.99 -32.47
CA GLN A 453 -19.22 -15.23 -31.31
C GLN A 453 -18.37 -13.95 -31.12
N TRP A 454 -18.12 -13.22 -32.20
CA TRP A 454 -17.55 -11.86 -32.21
C TRP A 454 -18.49 -10.85 -32.91
N GLU A 455 -19.71 -11.31 -33.21
CA GLU A 455 -20.91 -10.58 -33.61
C GLU A 455 -21.90 -10.59 -32.43
#